data_AF-A0A7M5U0T5-F1
#
_entry.id   AF-A0A7M5U0T5-F1
#
_cell.length_a   1.000
_cell.length_b   1.000
_cell.length_c   1.000
_cell.angle_alpha   90.00
_cell.angle_beta   90.00
_cell.angle_gamma   90.00
#
_symmetry.space_group_name_H-M   'P 1'
#
loop_
_entity.id
_entity.type
_entity.pdbx_description
1 polymer ?
#
loop_
_entity_poly.entity_id
_entity_poly.type
_entity_poly.pdbx_seq_one_letter_code
_entity_poly.pdbx_strand_id
1 'polypeptide(L)'
;FQIFIRSQPDEFQPIEIYKQTWKGDCPYPKYVEMEKLERQKWFPRYLHQLQKVNLKKIDKYYWNDKCVRWWHPNPKNTWSFYPHRKKTWKPAVQPDPSFIRPNCTFGQELKPPTTCSKMRQRLWDELDKMGAVYFPRSGTELGVLRGSSYLTSDGDIDIHVDVPQDILFKRLRKVLKGIAMDPGGRPSAEVSWIQSGCPHNKMVFNDFMVDEMMEEGGTRPTLKSVCTCYMNSEKLSCHKDAKSRMYSQYGPSWFVPLHVKYLDAPHGAHVNKKCREKLQSLLSPDGFINEKAVRDLDPSIVYGEDEMQMILAQLNILHYTIKTTLEHKRTKYTKGYFNFNAKKN
;
A
#
# COMPACT_ATOMS: atom_id res chain seq x y z
N PHE A 1 12.94 15.19 1.74
CA PHE A 1 13.51 13.84 1.83
C PHE A 1 14.91 13.86 1.24
N GLN A 2 15.92 14.11 2.07
CA GLN A 2 17.20 13.46 1.82
C GLN A 2 16.99 12.03 2.31
N ILE A 3 16.89 11.08 1.39
CA ILE A 3 17.23 9.70 1.74
C ILE A 3 18.61 9.82 2.39
N PHE A 4 18.82 9.26 3.58
CA PHE A 4 20.18 9.11 4.11
C PHE A 4 20.93 8.17 3.16
N ILE A 5 21.44 8.72 2.07
CA ILE A 5 22.42 8.10 1.20
C ILE A 5 23.71 8.16 2.00
N ARG A 6 23.86 7.24 2.96
CA ARG A 6 25.20 6.84 3.38
C ARG A 6 25.92 6.42 2.11
N SER A 7 27.12 6.97 1.90
CA SER A 7 28.01 6.67 0.78
C SER A 7 27.94 5.20 0.42
N GLN A 8 27.76 4.92 -0.88
CA GLN A 8 27.70 3.54 -1.35
C GLN A 8 29.01 2.83 -1.04
N PRO A 9 28.97 1.52 -0.75
CA PRO A 9 30.17 0.72 -0.90
C PRO A 9 30.51 0.64 -2.39
N ASP A 10 31.76 0.87 -2.74
CA ASP A 10 32.25 0.77 -4.13
C ASP A 10 32.05 -0.64 -4.71
N GLU A 11 31.91 -1.64 -3.84
CA GLU A 11 31.61 -3.03 -4.18
C GLU A 11 30.58 -3.65 -3.23
N PHE A 12 29.59 -4.36 -3.79
CA PHE A 12 28.64 -5.15 -3.00
C PHE A 12 29.28 -6.50 -2.64
N GLN A 13 29.02 -7.00 -1.42
CA GLN A 13 29.52 -8.30 -1.01
C GLN A 13 28.99 -9.43 -1.92
N PRO A 14 29.76 -10.52 -2.12
CA PRO A 14 29.24 -11.74 -2.73
C PRO A 14 27.99 -12.25 -2.01
N ILE A 15 27.09 -12.90 -2.74
CA ILE A 15 25.80 -13.36 -2.21
C ILE A 15 26.00 -14.40 -1.11
N GLU A 16 27.04 -15.21 -1.21
CA GLU A 16 27.45 -16.19 -0.21
C GLU A 16 27.76 -15.50 1.11
N ILE A 17 28.42 -14.34 1.05
CA ILE A 17 28.68 -13.52 2.24
C ILE A 17 27.35 -12.94 2.74
N TYR A 18 26.49 -12.39 1.88
CA TYR A 18 25.17 -11.91 2.32
C TYR A 18 24.32 -13.00 2.98
N LYS A 19 24.38 -14.26 2.52
CA LYS A 19 23.69 -15.41 3.13
C LYS A 19 24.24 -15.73 4.51
N GLN A 20 25.56 -15.71 4.67
CA GLN A 20 26.25 -16.02 5.94
C GLN A 20 26.15 -14.88 6.96
N THR A 21 26.19 -13.63 6.48
CA THR A 21 26.10 -12.42 7.28
C THR A 21 24.67 -11.89 7.36
N TRP A 22 23.69 -12.68 6.90
CA TRP A 22 22.28 -12.33 7.00
C TRP A 22 21.86 -12.26 8.47
N LYS A 23 22.03 -11.07 9.04
CA LYS A 23 21.57 -10.68 10.38
C LYS A 23 20.22 -9.97 10.31
N GLY A 24 19.55 -9.99 9.16
CA GLY A 24 18.25 -9.36 9.00
C GLY A 24 17.22 -10.07 9.89
N ASP A 25 16.26 -9.31 10.40
CA ASP A 25 15.15 -9.84 11.21
C ASP A 25 14.17 -10.72 10.39
N CYS A 26 14.49 -10.97 9.10
CA CYS A 26 13.72 -11.74 8.12
C CYS A 26 14.38 -13.09 7.80
N PRO A 27 13.66 -14.12 7.33
CA PRO A 27 14.29 -15.24 6.62
C PRO A 27 14.84 -14.81 5.25
N TYR A 28 15.97 -15.40 4.84
CA TYR A 28 16.51 -15.22 3.48
C TYR A 28 15.50 -15.74 2.43
N PRO A 29 15.26 -15.01 1.32
CA PRO A 29 14.25 -15.38 0.32
C PRO A 29 14.51 -16.75 -0.30
N LYS A 30 13.42 -17.50 -0.55
CA LYS A 30 13.45 -18.79 -1.27
C LYS A 30 12.45 -18.77 -2.41
N TYR A 31 12.94 -18.64 -3.64
CA TYR A 31 12.16 -18.75 -4.89
C TYR A 31 12.52 -20.03 -5.66
N VAL A 32 11.66 -20.45 -6.60
CA VAL A 32 11.89 -21.65 -7.43
C VAL A 32 13.11 -21.50 -8.35
N GLU A 33 13.54 -20.26 -8.64
CA GLU A 33 14.68 -19.96 -9.52
C GLU A 33 15.71 -19.03 -8.84
N MET A 34 16.03 -19.28 -7.55
CA MET A 34 16.98 -18.45 -6.77
C MET A 34 18.31 -18.24 -7.49
N GLU A 35 18.89 -19.28 -8.09
CA GLU A 35 20.19 -19.18 -8.79
C GLU A 35 20.17 -18.16 -9.94
N LYS A 36 19.03 -17.99 -10.61
CA LYS A 36 18.92 -16.98 -11.68
C LYS A 36 18.75 -15.57 -11.12
N LEU A 37 18.03 -15.43 -10.02
CA LEU A 37 17.84 -14.15 -9.32
C LEU A 37 19.16 -13.66 -8.73
N GLU A 38 19.93 -14.56 -8.13
CA GLU A 38 21.24 -14.27 -7.54
C GLU A 38 22.26 -13.77 -8.56
N ARG A 39 22.13 -14.14 -9.83
CA ARG A 39 23.00 -13.62 -10.91
C ARG A 39 22.65 -12.20 -11.36
N GLN A 40 21.53 -11.65 -10.91
CA GLN A 40 21.10 -10.32 -11.32
C GLN A 40 21.85 -9.22 -10.58
N LYS A 41 22.28 -8.18 -11.30
CA LYS A 41 23.01 -7.03 -10.73
C LYS A 41 22.23 -6.31 -9.62
N TRP A 42 20.90 -6.33 -9.69
CA TRP A 42 20.04 -5.70 -8.69
C TRP A 42 19.95 -6.50 -7.38
N PHE A 43 20.23 -7.81 -7.39
CA PHE A 43 19.92 -8.70 -6.27
C PHE A 43 20.81 -8.45 -5.02
N PRO A 44 22.15 -8.33 -5.13
CA PRO A 44 22.99 -7.95 -3.99
C PRO A 44 22.65 -6.56 -3.42
N ARG A 45 22.30 -5.61 -4.29
CA ARG A 45 21.90 -4.25 -3.89
C ARG A 45 20.61 -4.26 -3.09
N TYR A 46 19.65 -5.05 -3.54
CA TYR A 46 18.38 -5.25 -2.86
C TYR A 46 18.57 -5.87 -1.47
N LEU A 47 19.42 -6.90 -1.35
CA LEU A 47 19.78 -7.48 -0.05
C LEU A 47 20.41 -6.45 0.90
N HIS A 48 21.36 -5.65 0.40
CA HIS A 48 22.00 -4.58 1.18
C HIS A 48 21.00 -3.55 1.71
N GLN A 49 20.07 -3.10 0.87
CA GLN A 49 19.08 -2.10 1.28
C GLN A 49 18.07 -2.69 2.28
N LEU A 50 17.68 -3.95 2.10
CA LEU A 50 16.83 -4.65 3.06
C LEU A 50 17.46 -4.76 4.45
N GLN A 51 18.77 -5.01 4.54
CA GLN A 51 19.49 -5.05 5.81
C GLN A 51 19.49 -3.71 6.56
N LYS A 52 19.28 -2.59 5.85
CA LYS A 52 19.20 -1.24 6.45
C LYS A 52 17.82 -0.89 6.97
N VAL A 53 16.79 -1.65 6.61
CA VAL A 53 15.44 -1.44 7.14
C VAL A 53 15.46 -1.92 8.60
N ASN A 54 15.24 -1.00 9.55
CA ASN A 54 15.19 -1.35 10.97
C ASN A 54 13.89 -2.11 11.27
N LEU A 55 14.01 -3.42 11.46
CA LEU A 55 12.88 -4.34 11.64
C LEU A 55 12.83 -4.93 13.06
N LYS A 56 13.67 -4.43 14.00
CA LYS A 56 13.87 -4.96 15.36
C LYS A 56 12.66 -5.02 16.30
N LYS A 57 11.44 -4.70 15.83
CA LYS A 57 10.19 -4.74 16.61
C LYS A 57 9.29 -5.94 16.25
N ILE A 58 9.87 -7.11 16.03
CA ILE A 58 9.12 -8.33 15.64
C ILE A 58 9.10 -9.29 16.83
N ASP A 59 8.09 -9.13 17.69
CA ASP A 59 7.74 -10.16 18.67
C ASP A 59 6.70 -11.11 18.05
N LYS A 60 7.18 -12.31 17.69
CA LYS A 60 6.46 -13.54 17.29
C LYS A 60 6.06 -13.70 15.80
N TYR A 61 6.57 -14.81 15.25
CA TYR A 61 6.28 -15.44 13.95
C TYR A 61 4.77 -15.59 13.66
N TYR A 62 4.32 -15.27 12.44
CA TYR A 62 3.18 -15.87 11.68
C TYR A 62 2.72 -14.91 10.57
N TRP A 63 3.19 -14.95 9.31
CA TRP A 63 2.72 -14.06 8.22
C TRP A 63 2.70 -12.52 8.50
N ASN A 64 3.05 -12.12 9.73
CA ASN A 64 3.04 -10.82 10.39
C ASN A 64 4.43 -10.18 10.36
N ASP A 65 5.38 -10.86 9.74
CA ASP A 65 6.73 -10.37 9.60
C ASP A 65 6.71 -9.21 8.60
N LYS A 66 7.17 -8.03 9.01
CA LYS A 66 7.32 -6.86 8.11
C LYS A 66 8.12 -7.23 6.87
N CYS A 67 9.06 -8.17 7.00
CA CYS A 67 9.84 -8.71 5.92
C CYS A 67 9.01 -9.50 4.90
N VAL A 68 7.97 -10.20 5.35
CA VAL A 68 7.09 -10.95 4.45
C VAL A 68 6.45 -10.01 3.43
N ARG A 69 6.29 -8.70 3.69
CA ARG A 69 5.77 -7.74 2.69
C ARG A 69 6.71 -7.43 1.53
N TRP A 70 8.01 -7.56 1.78
CA TRP A 70 9.08 -7.35 0.80
C TRP A 70 9.35 -8.62 0.00
N TRP A 71 9.13 -9.79 0.62
CA TRP A 71 9.36 -11.11 0.03
C TRP A 71 8.13 -11.79 -0.56
N HIS A 72 6.96 -11.49 0.01
CA HIS A 72 5.65 -11.94 -0.42
C HIS A 72 4.83 -10.68 -0.62
N PRO A 73 4.42 -10.36 -1.85
CA PRO A 73 3.68 -9.13 -2.07
C PRO A 73 2.48 -9.14 -1.10
N ASN A 74 2.33 -8.15 -0.23
CA ASN A 74 1.21 -8.03 0.71
C ASN A 74 0.71 -9.37 1.37
N PRO A 75 1.32 -9.86 2.47
CA PRO A 75 0.62 -10.78 3.36
C PRO A 75 -0.76 -10.17 3.58
N LYS A 76 -1.84 -10.89 3.28
CA LYS A 76 -3.19 -10.39 3.56
C LYS A 76 -3.22 -10.04 5.04
N ASN A 77 -3.04 -8.76 5.34
CA ASN A 77 -3.09 -8.22 6.68
C ASN A 77 -4.55 -8.35 7.09
N THR A 78 -4.93 -9.51 7.63
CA THR A 78 -6.27 -9.68 8.15
C THR A 78 -6.34 -8.84 9.41
N TRP A 79 -7.27 -7.89 9.41
CA TRP A 79 -7.56 -6.96 10.49
C TRP A 79 -7.68 -7.59 11.89
N SER A 80 -7.91 -8.91 11.96
CA SER A 80 -7.88 -9.72 13.18
C SER A 80 -6.55 -9.75 13.92
N PHE A 81 -5.45 -9.34 13.28
CA PHE A 81 -4.10 -9.39 13.88
C PHE A 81 -3.61 -8.07 14.46
N TYR A 82 -4.32 -6.96 14.23
CA TYR A 82 -3.94 -5.67 14.78
C TYR A 82 -4.74 -5.39 16.06
N PRO A 83 -4.08 -4.92 17.14
CA PRO A 83 -4.78 -4.58 18.36
C PRO A 83 -5.82 -3.51 18.06
N HIS A 84 -7.08 -3.80 18.34
CA HIS A 84 -8.14 -2.82 18.17
C HIS A 84 -7.85 -1.58 19.02
N ARG A 85 -8.03 -0.40 18.44
CA ARG A 85 -7.91 0.86 19.19
C ARG A 85 -8.91 0.85 20.35
N LYS A 86 -8.45 1.26 21.54
CA LYS A 86 -9.24 1.20 22.77
C LYS A 86 -10.54 2.01 22.62
N LYS A 87 -11.64 1.49 23.19
CA LYS A 87 -12.96 2.17 23.25
C LYS A 87 -12.92 3.57 23.88
N THR A 88 -11.89 3.87 24.67
CA THR A 88 -11.67 5.18 25.30
C THR A 88 -11.14 6.24 24.33
N TRP A 89 -11.09 5.95 23.02
CA TRP A 89 -10.60 6.87 22.03
C TRP A 89 -11.50 8.09 21.90
N LYS A 90 -11.03 9.24 22.38
CA LYS A 90 -11.70 10.53 22.15
C LYS A 90 -11.18 11.16 20.85
N PRO A 91 -12.01 11.84 20.04
CA PRO A 91 -11.51 12.63 18.92
C PRO A 91 -10.42 13.60 19.39
N ALA A 92 -9.48 13.95 18.50
CA ALA A 92 -8.56 15.05 18.77
C ALA A 92 -9.35 16.32 19.14
N VAL A 93 -8.76 17.17 19.99
CA VAL A 93 -9.36 18.47 20.32
C VAL A 93 -9.61 19.21 19.02
N GLN A 94 -10.78 19.86 18.91
CA GLN A 94 -11.10 20.65 17.72
C GLN A 94 -9.96 21.62 17.42
N PRO A 95 -9.61 21.81 16.14
CA PRO A 95 -8.62 22.81 15.77
C PRO A 95 -9.01 24.16 16.38
N ASP A 96 -8.00 24.92 16.80
CA ASP A 96 -8.16 26.37 16.93
C ASP A 96 -8.80 26.90 15.63
N PRO A 97 -9.85 27.74 15.68
CA PRO A 97 -10.45 28.33 14.48
C PRO A 97 -9.44 29.04 13.56
N SER A 98 -8.29 29.47 14.10
CA SER A 98 -7.18 30.08 13.36
C SER A 98 -6.22 29.08 12.70
N PHE A 99 -6.37 27.77 12.97
CA PHE A 99 -5.48 26.75 12.42
C PHE A 99 -5.69 26.57 10.92
N ILE A 100 -4.70 26.99 10.14
CA ILE A 100 -4.64 26.78 8.70
C ILE A 100 -3.77 25.55 8.42
N ARG A 101 -4.37 24.49 7.85
CA ARG A 101 -3.60 23.33 7.36
C ARG A 101 -2.67 23.76 6.22
N PRO A 102 -1.36 23.50 6.30
CA PRO A 102 -0.44 23.82 5.21
C PRO A 102 -0.76 22.96 3.98
N ASN A 103 -0.36 23.41 2.79
CA ASN A 103 -0.48 22.59 1.57
C ASN A 103 0.53 21.43 1.60
N CYS A 104 0.13 20.27 1.09
CA CYS A 104 1.04 19.15 0.88
C CYS A 104 1.99 19.45 -0.28
N THR A 105 3.16 18.82 -0.28
CA THR A 105 4.10 18.88 -1.43
C THR A 105 3.67 18.00 -2.61
N PHE A 106 2.46 17.45 -2.56
CA PHE A 106 1.86 16.53 -3.52
C PHE A 106 0.36 16.77 -3.57
N GLY A 107 -0.34 16.21 -4.55
CA GLY A 107 -1.79 16.31 -4.62
C GLY A 107 -2.27 17.76 -4.83
N GLN A 108 -1.48 18.62 -5.49
CA GLN A 108 -1.84 20.04 -5.67
C GLN A 108 -2.43 20.34 -7.06
N GLU A 109 -2.46 19.34 -7.94
CA GLU A 109 -3.01 19.50 -9.28
C GLU A 109 -4.53 19.40 -9.24
N LEU A 110 -5.22 20.40 -9.80
CA LEU A 110 -6.67 20.37 -9.93
C LEU A 110 -7.05 19.57 -11.18
N LYS A 111 -7.59 18.36 -11.00
CA LYS A 111 -8.22 17.60 -12.10
C LYS A 111 -9.72 17.91 -12.17
N PRO A 112 -10.36 17.77 -13.33
CA PRO A 112 -11.79 18.04 -13.48
C PRO A 112 -12.65 17.34 -12.40
N PRO A 113 -13.66 18.03 -11.85
CA PRO A 113 -14.56 17.43 -10.87
C PRO A 113 -15.34 16.28 -11.51
N THR A 114 -15.65 15.27 -10.71
CA THR A 114 -16.55 14.18 -11.11
C THR A 114 -17.97 14.47 -10.67
N THR A 115 -18.93 13.69 -11.17
CA THR A 115 -20.33 13.74 -10.75
C THR A 115 -20.52 13.59 -9.22
N CYS A 116 -19.57 12.94 -8.54
CA CYS A 116 -19.59 12.70 -7.10
C CYS A 116 -18.90 13.80 -6.27
N SER A 117 -18.18 14.73 -6.90
CA SER A 117 -17.24 15.61 -6.21
C SER A 117 -17.90 16.57 -5.24
N LYS A 118 -19.07 17.14 -5.59
CA LYS A 118 -19.80 18.03 -4.66
C LYS A 118 -20.23 17.31 -3.38
N MET A 119 -20.63 16.04 -3.48
CA MET A 119 -21.08 15.27 -2.33
C MET A 119 -19.94 14.74 -1.47
N ARG A 120 -18.82 14.34 -2.09
CA ARG A 120 -17.60 14.05 -1.34
C ARG A 120 -17.04 15.28 -0.65
N GLN A 121 -17.07 16.46 -1.30
CA GLN A 121 -16.66 17.70 -0.63
C GLN A 121 -17.49 17.96 0.63
N ARG A 122 -18.81 17.75 0.58
CA ARG A 122 -19.66 17.86 1.77
C ARG A 122 -19.25 16.88 2.88
N LEU A 123 -18.86 15.65 2.55
CA LEU A 123 -18.34 14.70 3.53
C LEU A 123 -17.04 15.23 4.17
N TRP A 124 -16.09 15.72 3.36
CA TRP A 124 -14.83 16.30 3.84
C TRP A 124 -15.06 17.51 4.76
N ASP A 125 -15.96 18.41 4.37
CA ASP A 125 -16.30 19.59 5.17
C ASP A 125 -16.92 19.21 6.53
N GLU A 126 -17.73 18.15 6.59
CA GLU A 126 -18.29 17.67 7.86
C GLU A 126 -17.23 17.02 8.76
N LEU A 127 -16.26 16.28 8.20
CA LEU A 127 -15.12 15.77 8.96
C LEU A 127 -14.25 16.91 9.51
N ASP A 128 -14.03 17.96 8.72
CA ASP A 128 -13.31 19.16 9.14
C ASP A 128 -14.04 19.89 10.28
N LYS A 129 -15.37 20.09 10.17
CA LYS A 129 -16.19 20.70 11.25
C LYS A 129 -16.19 19.87 12.53
N MET A 130 -16.06 18.55 12.41
CA MET A 130 -15.93 17.66 13.57
C MET A 130 -14.56 17.79 14.25
N GLY A 131 -13.57 18.42 13.60
CA GLY A 131 -12.18 18.40 14.04
C GLY A 131 -11.53 17.02 13.89
N ALA A 132 -12.06 16.18 13.00
CA ALA A 132 -11.53 14.84 12.78
C ALA A 132 -10.18 14.92 12.06
N VAL A 133 -9.20 14.12 12.50
CA VAL A 133 -8.00 13.84 11.71
C VAL A 133 -8.35 12.72 10.74
N TYR A 134 -8.34 13.01 9.45
CA TYR A 134 -8.61 12.03 8.40
C TYR A 134 -7.65 12.19 7.23
N PHE A 135 -7.48 11.16 6.41
CA PHE A 135 -6.70 11.21 5.18
C PHE A 135 -6.97 9.98 4.30
N PRO A 136 -6.77 10.08 2.97
CA PRO A 136 -6.72 8.92 2.08
C PRO A 136 -5.80 7.82 2.59
N ARG A 137 -6.16 6.56 2.35
CA ARG A 137 -5.30 5.40 2.59
C ARG A 137 -5.28 4.49 1.36
N SER A 138 -4.34 3.55 1.31
CA SER A 138 -4.27 2.51 0.27
C SER A 138 -4.33 3.09 -1.15
N GLY A 139 -5.13 2.51 -2.06
CA GLY A 139 -5.17 2.95 -3.46
C GLY A 139 -5.71 4.37 -3.66
N THR A 140 -6.49 4.89 -2.71
CA THR A 140 -6.94 6.29 -2.72
C THR A 140 -5.76 7.24 -2.45
N GLU A 141 -4.94 6.95 -1.43
CA GLU A 141 -3.72 7.73 -1.14
C GLU A 141 -2.72 7.67 -2.29
N LEU A 142 -2.60 6.49 -2.91
CA LEU A 142 -1.76 6.27 -4.07
C LEU A 142 -2.17 7.14 -5.26
N GLY A 143 -3.46 7.20 -5.58
CA GLY A 143 -3.99 8.03 -6.66
C GLY A 143 -3.69 9.52 -6.44
N VAL A 144 -3.88 10.00 -5.22
CA VAL A 144 -3.59 11.40 -4.86
C VAL A 144 -2.11 11.70 -5.03
N LEU A 145 -1.23 10.79 -4.61
CA LEU A 145 0.21 10.96 -4.75
C LEU A 145 0.69 10.96 -6.21
N ARG A 146 0.12 10.10 -7.05
CA ARG A 146 0.55 9.95 -8.45
C ARG A 146 0.03 11.02 -9.38
N GLY A 147 -1.11 11.63 -9.09
CA GLY A 147 -1.69 12.60 -10.02
C GLY A 147 -2.90 13.33 -9.49
N SER A 148 -2.99 13.53 -8.17
CA SER A 148 -4.10 14.26 -7.53
C SER A 148 -5.47 13.71 -7.98
N SER A 149 -5.63 12.39 -8.06
CA SER A 149 -6.86 11.75 -8.56
C SER A 149 -7.23 10.52 -7.74
N TYR A 150 -8.48 10.05 -7.81
CA TYR A 150 -8.79 8.70 -7.31
C TYR A 150 -8.59 7.68 -8.42
N LEU A 151 -8.11 6.50 -8.07
CA LEU A 151 -7.93 5.40 -9.02
C LEU A 151 -9.29 4.75 -9.29
N THR A 152 -9.94 5.09 -10.40
CA THR A 152 -11.26 4.55 -10.81
C THR A 152 -11.31 3.03 -10.81
N SER A 153 -10.17 2.41 -11.06
CA SER A 153 -10.00 0.98 -11.16
C SER A 153 -9.88 0.24 -9.81
N ASP A 154 -9.81 0.98 -8.70
CA ASP A 154 -9.87 0.41 -7.34
C ASP A 154 -11.32 0.14 -6.91
N GLY A 155 -12.27 0.95 -7.39
CA GLY A 155 -13.72 0.75 -7.22
C GLY A 155 -14.32 1.37 -5.95
N ASP A 156 -13.50 1.77 -5.00
CA ASP A 156 -13.88 2.45 -3.75
C ASP A 156 -12.91 3.59 -3.39
N ILE A 157 -13.26 4.32 -2.33
CA ILE A 157 -12.47 5.40 -1.74
C ILE A 157 -12.20 5.03 -0.30
N ASP A 158 -10.96 4.68 0.02
CA ASP A 158 -10.55 4.32 1.37
C ASP A 158 -9.97 5.54 2.10
N ILE A 159 -10.52 5.83 3.28
CA ILE A 159 -10.13 6.98 4.11
C ILE A 159 -9.85 6.47 5.53
N HIS A 160 -8.72 6.85 6.12
CA HIS A 160 -8.56 6.75 7.56
C HIS A 160 -9.31 7.89 8.24
N VAL A 161 -10.06 7.61 9.31
CA VAL A 161 -10.71 8.64 10.13
C VAL A 161 -10.43 8.36 11.59
N ASP A 162 -9.83 9.32 12.30
CA ASP A 162 -9.46 9.19 13.72
C ASP A 162 -10.64 9.45 14.68
N VAL A 163 -11.77 8.81 14.39
CA VAL A 163 -13.01 8.90 15.16
C VAL A 163 -13.59 7.49 15.33
N PRO A 164 -13.97 7.07 16.54
CA PRO A 164 -14.64 5.78 16.74
C PRO A 164 -15.85 5.61 15.82
N GLN A 165 -15.98 4.43 15.24
CA GLN A 165 -17.01 4.06 14.26
C GLN A 165 -18.43 4.44 14.70
N ASP A 166 -18.80 4.18 15.95
CA ASP A 166 -20.14 4.46 16.46
C ASP A 166 -20.43 5.96 16.59
N ILE A 167 -19.42 6.74 17.01
CA ILE A 167 -19.48 8.21 17.07
C ILE A 167 -19.57 8.78 15.65
N LEU A 168 -18.69 8.31 14.76
CA LEU A 168 -18.63 8.74 13.37
C LEU A 168 -19.96 8.48 12.65
N PHE A 169 -20.47 7.25 12.75
CA PHE A 169 -21.74 6.84 12.14
C PHE A 169 -22.91 7.68 12.65
N LYS A 170 -23.06 7.82 13.98
CA LYS A 170 -24.15 8.62 14.58
C LYS A 170 -24.08 10.08 14.13
N ARG A 171 -22.88 10.66 14.05
CA ARG A 171 -22.69 12.06 13.67
C ARG A 171 -22.99 12.27 12.19
N LEU A 172 -22.38 11.49 11.32
CA LEU A 172 -22.53 11.63 9.87
C LEU A 172 -23.98 11.36 9.42
N ARG A 173 -24.64 10.34 9.98
CA ARG A 173 -26.06 10.06 9.67
C ARG A 173 -26.98 11.24 9.98
N LYS A 174 -26.66 12.03 10.99
CA LYS A 174 -27.43 13.23 11.37
C LYS A 174 -27.24 14.39 10.39
N VAL A 175 -26.01 14.60 9.91
CA VAL A 175 -25.63 15.80 9.12
C VAL A 175 -25.69 15.57 7.60
N LEU A 176 -25.50 14.33 7.15
CA LEU A 176 -25.58 13.90 5.76
C LEU A 176 -26.92 13.21 5.45
N LYS A 177 -28.03 13.90 5.78
CA LYS A 177 -29.39 13.39 5.51
C LYS A 177 -29.58 13.04 4.02
N GLY A 178 -30.25 11.93 3.76
CA GLY A 178 -30.56 11.46 2.40
C GLY A 178 -29.48 10.61 1.75
N ILE A 179 -28.38 10.30 2.47
CA ILE A 179 -27.33 9.41 1.98
C ILE A 179 -27.33 8.11 2.75
N ALA A 180 -27.17 6.98 2.05
CA ALA A 180 -27.09 5.68 2.67
C ALA A 180 -25.75 5.53 3.40
N MET A 181 -25.82 5.05 4.64
CA MET A 181 -24.65 4.76 5.45
C MET A 181 -24.75 3.34 5.99
N ASP A 182 -23.66 2.58 5.85
CA ASP A 182 -23.51 1.25 6.40
C ASP A 182 -22.47 1.29 7.54
N PRO A 183 -22.83 0.91 8.78
CA PRO A 183 -21.88 0.87 9.88
C PRO A 183 -20.87 -0.28 9.77
N GLY A 184 -20.82 -1.08 8.71
CA GLY A 184 -19.70 -1.98 8.41
C GLY A 184 -19.41 -3.09 9.44
N GLY A 185 -18.38 -3.90 9.16
CA GLY A 185 -17.96 -5.03 10.00
C GLY A 185 -16.98 -4.65 11.13
N ARG A 186 -16.91 -5.50 12.17
CA ARG A 186 -16.09 -5.26 13.39
C ARG A 186 -14.56 -5.30 13.24
N PRO A 187 -13.91 -5.91 12.22
CA PRO A 187 -12.44 -5.95 12.19
C PRO A 187 -11.81 -4.57 11.93
N SER A 188 -12.34 -3.81 10.97
CA SER A 188 -11.83 -2.50 10.55
C SER A 188 -12.48 -1.32 11.28
N ALA A 189 -13.59 -1.55 11.98
CA ALA A 189 -14.41 -0.48 12.55
C ALA A 189 -14.74 0.57 11.46
N GLU A 190 -15.25 0.07 10.32
CA GLU A 190 -15.51 0.85 9.11
C GLU A 190 -16.90 1.49 9.11
N VAL A 191 -17.00 2.72 8.64
CA VAL A 191 -18.27 3.34 8.23
C VAL A 191 -18.24 3.56 6.73
N SER A 192 -19.19 2.98 6.01
CA SER A 192 -19.32 3.12 4.57
C SER A 192 -20.38 4.17 4.22
N TRP A 193 -20.02 5.11 3.34
CA TRP A 193 -20.93 6.06 2.70
C TRP A 193 -21.21 5.59 1.28
N ILE A 194 -22.49 5.39 0.97
CA ILE A 194 -22.95 4.73 -0.26
C ILE A 194 -23.89 5.69 -1.00
N GLN A 195 -23.51 6.02 -2.23
CA GLN A 195 -24.27 6.88 -3.13
C GLN A 195 -24.35 6.24 -4.51
N SER A 196 -25.54 6.16 -5.07
CA SER A 196 -25.74 5.59 -6.41
C SER A 196 -24.91 6.34 -7.45
N GLY A 197 -24.24 5.60 -8.33
CA GLY A 197 -23.35 6.15 -9.36
C GLY A 197 -22.01 6.67 -8.85
N CYS A 198 -21.67 6.46 -7.57
CA CYS A 198 -20.42 6.89 -6.97
C CYS A 198 -19.65 5.73 -6.32
N PRO A 199 -18.31 5.78 -6.32
CA PRO A 199 -17.50 4.87 -5.52
C PRO A 199 -17.88 4.93 -4.04
N HIS A 200 -17.92 3.78 -3.37
CA HIS A 200 -18.20 3.70 -1.94
C HIS A 200 -17.07 4.38 -1.16
N ASN A 201 -17.41 5.25 -0.21
CA ASN A 201 -16.40 5.86 0.65
C ASN A 201 -16.32 5.07 1.95
N LYS A 202 -15.24 4.32 2.13
CA LYS A 202 -14.96 3.47 3.29
C LYS A 202 -14.08 4.24 4.28
N MET A 203 -14.68 4.65 5.39
CA MET A 203 -14.00 5.36 6.45
C MET A 203 -13.59 4.37 7.55
N VAL A 204 -12.29 4.19 7.73
CA VAL A 204 -11.70 3.14 8.56
C VAL A 204 -10.99 3.76 9.76
N PHE A 205 -11.42 3.37 10.97
CA PHE A 205 -10.79 3.78 12.21
C PHE A 205 -9.59 2.89 12.56
N ASN A 206 -9.79 1.57 12.41
CA ASN A 206 -8.81 0.50 12.32
C ASN A 206 -7.76 0.65 11.20
N ASP A 207 -6.76 1.55 11.19
CA ASP A 207 -5.75 1.55 10.08
C ASP A 207 -4.36 1.08 10.53
N PHE A 208 -3.96 -0.10 10.05
CA PHE A 208 -2.69 -0.73 10.44
C PHE A 208 -1.48 0.12 10.06
N MET A 209 -1.56 0.84 8.92
CA MET A 209 -0.48 1.70 8.46
C MET A 209 -0.25 2.88 9.41
N VAL A 210 -1.32 3.38 10.04
CA VAL A 210 -1.17 4.40 11.08
C VAL A 210 -0.47 3.81 12.29
N ASP A 211 -0.91 2.64 12.76
CA ASP A 211 -0.36 2.02 13.96
C ASP A 211 1.12 1.61 13.77
N GLU A 212 1.50 1.19 12.56
CA GLU A 212 2.89 0.83 12.24
C GLU A 212 3.84 2.02 12.14
N MET A 213 3.32 3.17 11.71
CA MET A 213 4.11 4.40 11.57
C MET A 213 4.14 5.22 12.86
N MET A 214 3.45 4.78 13.92
CA MET A 214 3.62 5.36 15.25
C MET A 214 5.00 5.01 15.82
N GLU A 215 5.74 6.02 16.27
CA GLU A 215 6.96 5.83 17.05
C GLU A 215 6.66 5.08 18.37
N GLU A 216 7.69 4.50 18.99
CA GLU A 216 7.56 3.82 20.28
C GLU A 216 7.08 4.81 21.36
N GLY A 217 5.89 4.59 21.93
CA GLY A 217 5.20 5.57 22.79
C GLY A 217 4.11 6.40 22.10
N GLY A 218 3.90 6.15 20.80
CA GLY A 218 2.91 6.64 19.84
C GLY A 218 1.94 7.74 20.26
N THR A 219 2.27 8.99 19.91
CA THR A 219 1.26 10.03 19.73
C THR A 219 0.45 9.76 18.46
N ARG A 220 -0.88 9.83 18.59
CA ARG A 220 -1.86 9.73 17.51
C ARG A 220 -1.55 10.65 16.32
N PRO A 221 -2.05 10.35 15.10
CA PRO A 221 -2.16 11.38 14.08
C PRO A 221 -2.83 12.61 14.68
N THR A 222 -2.18 13.76 14.54
CA THR A 222 -2.71 15.03 15.00
C THR A 222 -3.01 15.90 13.78
N LEU A 223 -3.61 17.06 14.02
CA LEU A 223 -3.76 18.09 13.00
C LEU A 223 -2.40 18.52 12.41
N LYS A 224 -1.29 18.36 13.15
CA LYS A 224 0.06 18.62 12.63
C LYS A 224 0.55 17.54 11.67
N SER A 225 -0.01 16.34 11.71
CA SER A 225 0.32 15.21 10.83
C SER A 225 -0.29 15.34 9.43
N VAL A 226 -1.27 16.23 9.26
CA VAL A 226 -2.01 16.39 8.00
C VAL A 226 -1.74 17.73 7.31
N CYS A 227 -1.93 17.74 6.00
CA CYS A 227 -1.83 18.89 5.12
C CYS A 227 -3.03 18.89 4.13
N THR A 228 -3.19 19.98 3.39
CA THR A 228 -4.22 20.14 2.36
C THR A 228 -3.74 19.56 1.04
N CYS A 229 -4.55 18.71 0.43
CA CYS A 229 -4.36 18.16 -0.90
C CYS A 229 -5.68 18.20 -1.70
N TYR A 230 -5.59 17.76 -2.95
CA TYR A 230 -6.70 17.60 -3.87
C TYR A 230 -6.79 16.17 -4.38
N MET A 231 -8.02 15.67 -4.42
CA MET A 231 -8.39 14.46 -5.13
C MET A 231 -9.38 14.86 -6.21
N ASN A 232 -8.88 14.92 -7.43
CA ASN A 232 -9.42 15.69 -8.54
C ASN A 232 -9.56 17.18 -8.19
N SER A 233 -10.79 17.66 -8.02
CA SER A 233 -11.11 19.03 -7.58
C SER A 233 -11.67 19.06 -6.15
N GLU A 234 -11.61 17.95 -5.41
CA GLU A 234 -12.08 17.87 -4.03
C GLU A 234 -10.93 18.23 -3.10
N LYS A 235 -11.14 19.24 -2.25
CA LYS A 235 -10.18 19.63 -1.23
C LYS A 235 -10.38 18.74 -0.01
N LEU A 236 -9.32 18.05 0.41
CA LEU A 236 -9.35 17.14 1.54
C LEU A 236 -8.05 17.18 2.35
N SER A 237 -8.11 16.56 3.51
CA SER A 237 -6.95 16.30 4.36
C SER A 237 -6.11 15.15 3.80
N CYS A 238 -4.78 15.30 3.76
CA CYS A 238 -3.83 14.24 3.42
C CYS A 238 -2.76 14.10 4.49
N HIS A 239 -2.20 12.90 4.64
CA HIS A 239 -1.08 12.68 5.58
C HIS A 239 0.22 13.27 5.01
N LYS A 240 0.99 14.02 5.80
CA LYS A 240 2.27 14.60 5.35
C LYS A 240 3.28 13.54 4.91
N ASP A 241 3.26 12.39 5.58
CA ASP A 241 4.13 11.24 5.28
C ASP A 241 3.54 10.26 4.26
N ALA A 242 2.61 10.69 3.40
CA ALA A 242 1.96 9.81 2.43
C ALA A 242 2.96 9.01 1.56
N LYS A 243 4.09 9.60 1.16
CA LYS A 243 5.14 8.86 0.42
C LYS A 243 5.73 7.70 1.24
N SER A 244 6.06 7.95 2.51
CA SER A 244 6.56 6.92 3.43
C SER A 244 5.52 5.84 3.70
N ARG A 245 4.24 6.23 3.78
CA ARG A 245 3.10 5.31 3.89
C ARG A 245 3.02 4.39 2.67
N MET A 246 3.09 4.95 1.45
CA MET A 246 3.08 4.15 0.21
C MET A 246 4.30 3.24 0.10
N TYR A 247 5.49 3.72 0.45
CA TYR A 247 6.68 2.88 0.45
C TYR A 247 6.54 1.70 1.42
N SER A 248 5.96 1.94 2.60
CA SER A 248 5.74 0.90 3.61
C SER A 248 4.62 -0.08 3.22
N GLN A 249 3.57 0.40 2.53
CA GLN A 249 2.43 -0.40 2.11
C GLN A 249 2.70 -1.20 0.82
N TYR A 250 3.30 -0.56 -0.18
CA TYR A 250 3.44 -1.06 -1.54
C TYR A 250 4.89 -1.36 -1.94
N GLY A 251 5.88 -1.02 -1.11
CA GLY A 251 7.30 -1.20 -1.42
C GLY A 251 7.85 -0.20 -2.46
N PRO A 252 9.08 -0.38 -2.96
CA PRO A 252 9.79 0.61 -3.76
C PRO A 252 9.12 0.95 -5.10
N SER A 253 8.39 0.02 -5.69
CA SER A 253 7.67 0.23 -6.95
C SER A 253 6.34 0.97 -6.79
N TRP A 254 6.02 1.49 -5.60
CA TRP A 254 4.76 2.18 -5.33
C TRP A 254 4.46 3.32 -6.30
N PHE A 255 5.44 4.01 -6.85
CA PHE A 255 5.24 5.15 -7.75
C PHE A 255 5.40 4.80 -9.23
N VAL A 256 5.77 3.56 -9.56
CA VAL A 256 5.76 3.07 -10.96
C VAL A 256 4.30 3.08 -11.44
N PRO A 257 3.98 3.55 -12.66
CA PRO A 257 2.62 3.71 -13.16
C PRO A 257 1.93 2.39 -13.53
N LEU A 258 1.96 1.44 -12.60
CA LEU A 258 1.24 0.18 -12.60
C LEU A 258 -0.01 0.33 -11.74
N HIS A 259 -1.15 -0.20 -12.19
CA HIS A 259 -2.37 -0.36 -11.40
C HIS A 259 -2.11 -0.85 -9.96
N VAL A 260 -2.86 -0.34 -8.98
CA VAL A 260 -2.66 -0.67 -7.55
C VAL A 260 -2.69 -2.18 -7.29
N LYS A 261 -3.56 -2.94 -7.98
CA LYS A 261 -3.63 -4.41 -7.90
C LYS A 261 -2.37 -5.18 -8.34
N TYR A 262 -1.41 -4.55 -9.03
CA TYR A 262 -0.08 -5.15 -9.25
C TYR A 262 0.76 -5.08 -7.97
N LEU A 263 0.59 -3.99 -7.20
CA LEU A 263 1.31 -3.72 -5.97
C LEU A 263 0.62 -4.39 -4.76
N ASP A 264 -0.71 -4.54 -4.81
CA ASP A 264 -1.51 -5.32 -3.86
C ASP A 264 -1.41 -6.82 -4.13
N ALA A 265 -0.49 -7.50 -3.44
CA ALA A 265 -0.44 -8.96 -3.25
C ALA A 265 -0.12 -9.83 -4.49
N PRO A 266 0.55 -11.00 -4.31
CA PRO A 266 0.64 -12.01 -5.34
C PRO A 266 -0.73 -12.58 -5.59
N HIS A 267 -1.69 -12.53 -4.64
CA HIS A 267 -3.03 -13.04 -4.86
C HIS A 267 -3.86 -12.13 -5.79
N GLY A 268 -3.75 -10.80 -5.68
CA GLY A 268 -4.45 -9.83 -6.54
C GLY A 268 -3.99 -9.92 -8.00
N ALA A 269 -2.67 -9.90 -8.21
CA ALA A 269 -2.08 -10.15 -9.52
C ALA A 269 -2.31 -11.60 -10.00
N HIS A 270 -2.32 -12.60 -9.11
CA HIS A 270 -2.68 -13.98 -9.45
C HIS A 270 -4.12 -14.10 -9.95
N VAL A 271 -5.11 -13.42 -9.37
CA VAL A 271 -6.51 -13.57 -9.80
C VAL A 271 -6.83 -12.71 -11.03
N ASN A 272 -6.14 -11.59 -11.22
CA ASN A 272 -6.41 -10.68 -12.33
C ASN A 272 -5.56 -11.00 -13.57
N LYS A 273 -6.17 -11.60 -14.59
CA LYS A 273 -5.50 -11.96 -15.86
C LYS A 273 -4.77 -10.79 -16.52
N LYS A 274 -5.41 -9.62 -16.59
CA LYS A 274 -4.82 -8.40 -17.17
C LYS A 274 -3.57 -7.98 -16.40
N CYS A 275 -3.58 -8.18 -15.08
CA CYS A 275 -2.41 -7.87 -14.27
C CYS A 275 -1.23 -8.81 -14.53
N ARG A 276 -1.49 -10.07 -14.88
CA ARG A 276 -0.41 -11.00 -15.25
C ARG A 276 0.17 -10.66 -16.62
N GLU A 277 -0.70 -10.41 -17.59
CA GLU A 277 -0.31 -10.09 -18.97
C GLU A 277 0.53 -8.82 -19.03
N LYS A 278 0.17 -7.77 -18.28
CA LYS A 278 0.96 -6.54 -18.25
C LYS A 278 2.33 -6.75 -17.60
N LEU A 279 2.46 -7.50 -16.50
CA LEU A 279 3.78 -7.81 -15.93
C LEU A 279 4.62 -8.66 -16.89
N GLN A 280 4.00 -9.62 -17.59
CA GLN A 280 4.67 -10.44 -18.61
C GLN A 280 5.13 -9.61 -19.81
N SER A 281 4.38 -8.58 -20.21
CA SER A 281 4.78 -7.68 -21.28
C SER A 281 6.00 -6.80 -20.96
N LEU A 282 6.39 -6.72 -19.68
CA LEU A 282 7.57 -5.97 -19.25
C LEU A 282 8.85 -6.82 -19.25
N LEU A 283 8.75 -8.12 -19.54
CA LEU A 283 9.89 -9.01 -19.55
C LEU A 283 10.75 -8.78 -20.80
N SER A 284 12.06 -8.70 -20.63
CA SER A 284 13.01 -8.89 -21.71
C SER A 284 13.13 -10.35 -22.12
N PRO A 285 13.83 -10.65 -23.25
CA PRO A 285 14.08 -12.01 -23.71
C PRO A 285 14.77 -12.93 -22.68
N ASP A 286 15.50 -12.36 -21.73
CA ASP A 286 16.14 -13.07 -20.61
C ASP A 286 15.16 -13.49 -19.50
N GLY A 287 13.89 -13.09 -19.60
CA GLY A 287 12.85 -13.41 -18.63
C GLY A 287 12.84 -12.51 -17.39
N PHE A 288 13.49 -11.35 -17.44
CA PHE A 288 13.47 -10.36 -16.36
C PHE A 288 12.84 -9.04 -16.79
N ILE A 289 12.24 -8.32 -15.84
CA ILE A 289 11.90 -6.91 -16.03
C ILE A 289 13.20 -6.12 -15.89
N ASN A 290 13.51 -5.31 -16.91
CA ASN A 290 14.72 -4.49 -16.94
C ASN A 290 14.41 -2.99 -16.85
N GLU A 291 15.46 -2.19 -16.69
CA GLU A 291 15.36 -0.73 -16.53
C GLU A 291 14.62 -0.05 -17.69
N LYS A 292 14.90 -0.47 -18.93
CA LYS A 292 14.24 0.07 -20.11
C LYS A 292 12.72 -0.13 -20.03
N ALA A 293 12.27 -1.34 -19.69
CA ALA A 293 10.86 -1.65 -19.57
C ALA A 293 10.15 -0.79 -18.50
N VAL A 294 10.83 -0.47 -17.38
CA VAL A 294 10.28 0.42 -16.34
C VAL A 294 10.24 1.87 -16.82
N ARG A 295 11.29 2.36 -17.47
CA ARG A 295 11.35 3.74 -18.00
C ARG A 295 10.34 3.98 -19.13
N ASP A 296 10.11 2.98 -19.97
CA ASP A 296 9.14 3.03 -21.06
C ASP A 296 7.68 3.13 -20.56
N LEU A 297 7.41 2.83 -19.28
CA LEU A 297 6.07 2.98 -18.70
C LEU A 297 5.67 4.45 -18.49
N ASP A 298 6.64 5.29 -18.10
CA ASP A 298 6.46 6.75 -18.01
C ASP A 298 7.85 7.41 -18.12
N PRO A 299 8.21 7.89 -19.32
CA PRO A 299 9.50 8.53 -19.57
C PRO A 299 9.71 9.84 -18.80
N SER A 300 8.67 10.44 -18.24
CA SER A 300 8.77 11.70 -17.48
C SER A 300 9.33 11.48 -16.06
N ILE A 301 9.31 10.25 -15.56
CA ILE A 301 9.80 9.93 -14.22
C ILE A 301 11.31 9.65 -14.28
N VAL A 302 12.07 10.47 -13.57
CA VAL A 302 13.52 10.27 -13.40
C VAL A 302 13.77 9.47 -12.13
N TYR A 303 14.12 8.20 -12.31
CA TYR A 303 14.51 7.30 -11.23
C TYR A 303 15.99 7.45 -10.90
N GLY A 304 16.33 7.59 -9.62
CA GLY A 304 17.70 7.42 -9.16
C GLY A 304 18.18 5.97 -9.36
N GLU A 305 19.49 5.75 -9.47
CA GLU A 305 20.04 4.41 -9.73
C GLU A 305 19.59 3.41 -8.66
N ASP A 306 19.79 3.72 -7.38
CA ASP A 306 19.38 2.84 -6.27
C ASP A 306 17.88 2.56 -6.27
N GLU A 307 17.09 3.59 -6.55
CA GLU A 307 15.64 3.47 -6.59
C GLU A 307 15.20 2.55 -7.73
N MET A 308 15.78 2.70 -8.92
CA MET A 308 15.56 1.81 -10.05
C MET A 308 15.92 0.36 -9.70
N GLN A 309 17.07 0.12 -9.07
CA GLN A 309 17.47 -1.25 -8.68
C GLN A 309 16.48 -1.86 -7.69
N MET A 310 15.97 -1.08 -6.72
CA MET A 310 14.95 -1.54 -5.78
C MET A 310 13.59 -1.82 -6.46
N ILE A 311 13.20 -1.00 -7.44
CA ILE A 311 12.02 -1.24 -8.27
C ILE A 311 12.16 -2.55 -9.04
N LEU A 312 13.27 -2.72 -9.75
CA LEU A 312 13.53 -3.92 -10.55
C LEU A 312 13.52 -5.17 -9.67
N ALA A 313 14.12 -5.09 -8.48
CA ALA A 313 14.08 -6.18 -7.52
C ALA A 313 12.66 -6.56 -7.14
N GLN A 314 11.85 -5.60 -6.71
CA GLN A 314 10.48 -5.86 -6.29
C GLN A 314 9.60 -6.40 -7.44
N LEU A 315 9.69 -5.80 -8.62
CA LEU A 315 8.87 -6.20 -9.77
C LEU A 315 9.24 -7.61 -10.27
N ASN A 316 10.52 -7.96 -10.29
CA ASN A 316 10.96 -9.30 -10.64
C ASN A 316 10.53 -10.32 -9.58
N ILE A 317 10.71 -10.03 -8.29
CA ILE A 317 10.22 -10.89 -7.20
C ILE A 317 8.71 -11.15 -7.31
N LEU A 318 7.93 -10.10 -7.58
CA LEU A 318 6.49 -10.19 -7.79
C LEU A 318 6.16 -11.11 -8.98
N HIS A 319 6.83 -10.90 -10.13
CA HIS A 319 6.66 -11.75 -11.31
C HIS A 319 6.91 -13.23 -11.02
N TYR A 320 8.04 -13.55 -10.39
CA TYR A 320 8.41 -14.93 -10.06
C TYR A 320 7.44 -15.56 -9.05
N THR A 321 6.99 -14.80 -8.05
CA THR A 321 6.01 -15.28 -7.07
C THR A 321 4.68 -15.65 -7.74
N ILE A 322 4.21 -14.84 -8.69
CA ILE A 322 3.00 -15.13 -9.48
C ILE A 322 3.19 -16.39 -10.31
N LYS A 323 4.33 -16.53 -11.02
CA LYS A 323 4.67 -17.69 -11.84
C LYS A 323 4.66 -18.98 -11.01
N THR A 324 5.41 -19.03 -9.91
CA THR A 324 5.48 -20.19 -9.02
C THR A 324 4.11 -20.57 -8.45
N THR A 325 3.30 -19.58 -8.05
CA THR A 325 1.97 -19.83 -7.50
C THR A 325 1.05 -20.51 -8.52
N LEU A 326 1.12 -20.09 -9.80
CA LEU A 326 0.35 -20.68 -10.89
C LEU A 326 0.80 -22.12 -11.20
N GLU A 327 2.11 -22.38 -11.22
CA GLU A 327 2.69 -23.70 -11.45
C GLU A 327 2.33 -24.68 -10.33
N HIS A 328 2.41 -24.25 -9.08
CA HIS A 328 2.02 -25.06 -7.92
C HIS A 328 0.52 -25.42 -7.95
N LYS A 329 -0.35 -24.49 -8.36
CA LYS A 329 -1.77 -24.81 -8.57
C LYS A 329 -1.97 -25.79 -9.71
N ARG A 330 -1.35 -25.57 -10.86
CA ARG A 330 -1.45 -26.49 -12.01
C ARG A 330 -1.11 -27.91 -11.59
N THR A 331 0.01 -28.11 -10.89
CA THR A 331 0.45 -29.42 -10.38
C THR A 331 -0.46 -30.01 -9.32
N LYS A 332 -1.02 -29.20 -8.40
CA LYS A 332 -2.01 -29.66 -7.41
C LYS A 332 -3.33 -30.08 -8.07
N TYR A 333 -3.81 -29.33 -9.06
CA TYR A 333 -5.02 -29.69 -9.83
C TYR A 333 -4.80 -30.92 -10.71
N THR A 334 -3.62 -31.08 -11.34
CA THR A 334 -3.32 -32.32 -12.10
C THR A 334 -3.23 -33.52 -11.17
N LYS A 335 -2.50 -33.45 -10.06
CA LYS A 335 -2.44 -34.55 -9.07
C LYS A 335 -3.82 -34.86 -8.46
N GLY A 336 -4.65 -33.85 -8.21
CA GLY A 336 -6.03 -34.02 -7.76
C GLY A 336 -6.91 -34.73 -8.79
N TYR A 337 -6.76 -34.40 -10.08
CA TYR A 337 -7.49 -35.04 -11.17
C TYR A 337 -7.06 -36.50 -11.40
N PHE A 338 -5.76 -36.79 -11.32
CA PHE A 338 -5.25 -38.16 -11.43
C PHE A 338 -5.66 -39.05 -10.24
N ASN A 339 -5.69 -38.50 -9.02
CA ASN A 339 -6.19 -39.24 -7.85
C ASN A 339 -7.71 -39.43 -7.84
N PHE A 340 -8.48 -38.56 -8.51
CA PHE A 340 -9.92 -38.73 -8.65
C PHE A 340 -10.29 -39.84 -9.65
N ASN A 341 -9.47 -40.04 -10.69
CA ASN A 341 -9.65 -41.12 -11.65
C ASN A 341 -9.06 -42.46 -11.17
N ALA A 342 -8.03 -42.45 -10.31
CA ALA A 342 -7.49 -43.68 -9.70
C ALA A 342 -8.38 -44.29 -8.60
N LYS A 343 -9.36 -43.55 -8.06
CA LYS A 343 -10.38 -44.07 -7.11
C LYS A 343 -11.68 -44.51 -7.78
N LYS A 344 -11.76 -44.47 -9.11
CA LYS A 344 -12.93 -44.87 -9.91
C LYS A 344 -12.70 -46.11 -10.77
N ASN A 345 -11.55 -46.77 -10.65
CA ASN A 345 -11.27 -48.06 -11.27
C ASN A 345 -11.07 -49.12 -10.20
#